data_AF-A0A1S3ADN1-F1
#
_entry.id   AF-A0A1S3ADN1-F1
#
_cell.length_a   1.000
_cell.length_b   1.000
_cell.length_c   1.000
_cell.angle_alpha   90.00
_cell.angle_beta   90.00
_cell.angle_gamma   90.00
#
_symmetry.space_group_name_H-M   'P 1'
#
loop_
_entity.id
_entity.type
_entity.pdbx_description
1 polymer ?
#
loop_
_entity_poly.entity_id
_entity_poly.type
_entity_poly.pdbx_seq_one_letter_code
_entity_poly.pdbx_strand_id
1 'polypeptide(L)'
;MADSGRKDKIKWTTTIIISSSLKNYEVATALENQNHKIRYSDSVENGSIIFSLSGVAFLLMDSKACITSAEEVFLVKIEKFINTHQNSFLVLSAALHGPEEWKLMFKIQQRFLGSNLRILPVHNTVNAINLMCTIAKINSKPYTDSICYRMRITKSYIIEKSPVWKTLQKIKAE
;
A
#
# COMPACT_ATOMS: atom_id res chain seq x y z
N MET A 1 23.87 24.21 25.54
CA MET A 1 22.70 23.72 26.31
C MET A 1 21.91 22.80 25.40
N ALA A 2 21.59 21.62 25.92
CA ALA A 2 21.10 20.48 25.18
C ALA A 2 19.69 20.67 24.64
N ASP A 3 19.45 20.17 23.43
CA ASP A 3 18.18 19.52 23.12
C ASP A 3 18.46 18.37 22.14
N SER A 4 18.95 17.26 22.69
CA SER A 4 19.00 15.99 21.99
C SER A 4 17.56 15.51 21.82
N GLY A 5 16.89 16.02 20.79
CA GLY A 5 15.56 15.60 20.41
C GLY A 5 15.57 14.14 19.99
N ARG A 6 15.43 13.23 20.96
CA ARG A 6 14.84 11.91 20.74
C ARG A 6 13.43 12.16 20.24
N LYS A 7 13.29 12.40 18.92
CA LYS A 7 12.01 12.21 18.25
C LYS A 7 11.76 10.72 18.33
N ASP A 8 10.99 10.31 19.34
CA ASP A 8 10.31 9.03 19.31
C ASP A 8 9.73 8.89 17.91
N LYS A 9 10.21 7.90 17.15
CA LYS A 9 9.69 7.64 15.81
C LYS A 9 8.22 7.29 16.02
N ILE A 10 7.34 8.27 15.84
CA ILE A 10 5.89 8.09 15.97
C ILE A 10 5.52 6.88 15.12
N LYS A 11 5.18 5.78 15.81
CA LYS A 11 4.83 4.52 15.16
C LYS A 11 3.53 4.79 14.43
N TRP A 12 3.52 4.58 13.12
CA TRP A 12 2.35 4.85 12.31
C TRP A 12 1.27 3.81 12.66
N THR A 13 0.15 4.28 13.20
CA THR A 13 -0.99 3.44 13.59
C THR A 13 -2.19 3.83 12.73
N THR A 14 -2.96 2.83 12.29
CA THR A 14 -4.15 3.01 11.48
C THR A 14 -5.18 1.94 11.83
N THR A 15 -6.41 2.13 11.38
CA THR A 15 -7.46 1.11 11.46
C THR A 15 -7.49 0.33 10.15
N ILE A 16 -7.48 -1.00 10.27
CA ILE A 16 -7.47 -1.95 9.16
C ILE A 16 -8.74 -2.78 9.25
N ILE A 17 -9.52 -2.81 8.16
CA ILE A 17 -10.68 -3.68 8.03
C ILE A 17 -10.23 -4.94 7.30
N ILE A 18 -10.43 -6.10 7.92
CA ILE A 18 -10.01 -7.40 7.39
C ILE A 18 -11.27 -8.24 7.15
N SER A 19 -11.33 -8.96 6.04
CA SER A 19 -12.35 -9.98 5.81
C SER A 19 -12.36 -10.99 6.95
N SER A 20 -13.52 -11.32 7.50
CA SER A 20 -13.62 -12.37 8.52
C SER A 20 -13.06 -13.72 8.06
N SER A 21 -13.00 -13.97 6.75
CA SER A 21 -12.36 -15.15 6.17
C SER A 21 -10.86 -15.29 6.52
N LEU A 22 -10.21 -14.21 6.95
CA LEU A 22 -8.80 -14.16 7.32
C LEU A 22 -8.55 -14.19 8.84
N LYS A 23 -9.58 -14.41 9.67
CA LYS A 23 -9.42 -14.45 11.15
C LYS A 23 -8.36 -15.44 11.64
N ASN A 24 -8.22 -16.58 10.96
CA ASN A 24 -7.29 -17.63 11.34
C ASN A 24 -5.91 -17.51 10.66
N TYR A 25 -5.69 -16.49 9.84
CA TYR A 25 -4.41 -16.27 9.17
C TYR A 25 -3.47 -15.45 10.05
N GLU A 26 -2.17 -15.77 9.98
CA GLU A 26 -1.10 -15.05 10.69
C GLU A 26 -1.04 -13.55 10.37
N VAL A 27 -1.68 -13.13 9.28
CA VAL A 27 -1.73 -11.74 8.83
C VAL A 27 -2.34 -10.81 9.87
N ALA A 28 -3.43 -11.22 10.52
CA ALA A 28 -4.09 -10.38 11.52
C ALA A 28 -3.19 -10.19 12.75
N THR A 29 -2.70 -11.29 13.34
CA THR A 29 -1.79 -11.24 14.50
C THR A 29 -0.55 -10.39 14.23
N ALA A 30 0.05 -10.54 13.04
CA ALA A 30 1.23 -9.79 12.68
C ALA A 30 0.95 -8.29 12.45
N LEU A 31 -0.25 -7.92 12.00
CA LEU A 31 -0.69 -6.52 11.92
C LEU A 31 -0.99 -5.93 13.31
N GLU A 32 -1.56 -6.70 14.24
CA GLU A 32 -1.76 -6.27 15.64
C GLU A 32 -0.42 -6.00 16.33
N ASN A 33 0.57 -6.87 16.11
CA ASN A 33 1.94 -6.70 16.62
C ASN A 33 2.62 -5.41 16.12
N GLN A 34 2.16 -4.84 14.99
CA GLN A 34 2.61 -3.55 14.48
C GLN A 34 1.87 -2.35 15.10
N ASN A 35 1.02 -2.57 16.12
CA ASN A 35 0.16 -1.57 16.78
C ASN A 35 -0.93 -0.99 15.84
N HIS A 36 -1.43 -1.78 14.88
CA HIS A 36 -2.60 -1.41 14.08
C HIS A 36 -3.90 -1.87 14.76
N LYS A 37 -4.98 -1.12 14.57
CA LYS A 37 -6.31 -1.48 15.09
C LYS A 37 -7.02 -2.33 14.05
N ILE A 38 -7.33 -3.59 14.38
CA ILE A 38 -8.02 -4.50 13.45
C ILE A 38 -9.52 -4.48 13.69
N ARG A 39 -10.28 -4.48 12.60
CA ARG A 39 -11.72 -4.69 12.57
C ARG A 39 -12.04 -5.78 11.56
N TYR A 40 -12.86 -6.74 11.94
CA TYR A 40 -13.33 -7.78 11.02
C TYR A 40 -14.64 -7.35 10.37
N SER A 41 -14.85 -7.75 9.12
CA SER A 41 -16.10 -7.53 8.40
C SER A 41 -16.44 -8.71 7.50
N ASP A 42 -17.72 -9.07 7.45
CA ASP A 42 -18.29 -10.06 6.51
C ASP A 42 -18.80 -9.41 5.22
N SER A 43 -18.87 -8.07 5.17
CA SER A 43 -19.37 -7.31 4.01
C SER A 43 -18.33 -7.04 2.94
N VAL A 44 -17.05 -7.30 3.24
CA VAL A 44 -15.94 -7.10 2.31
C VAL A 44 -15.64 -8.41 1.57
N GLU A 45 -14.95 -8.31 0.43
CA GLU A 45 -14.63 -9.49 -0.36
C GLU A 45 -13.71 -10.45 0.41
N ASN A 46 -13.88 -11.75 0.20
CA ASN A 46 -13.11 -12.76 0.93
C ASN A 46 -11.61 -12.56 0.68
N GLY A 47 -10.78 -12.55 1.72
CA GLY A 47 -9.35 -12.28 1.59
C GLY A 47 -8.97 -10.80 1.45
N SER A 48 -9.93 -9.87 1.57
CA SER A 48 -9.65 -8.44 1.51
C SER A 48 -9.10 -7.88 2.83
N ILE A 49 -8.22 -6.89 2.70
CA ILE A 49 -7.60 -6.11 3.77
C ILE A 49 -7.61 -4.64 3.34
N ILE A 50 -8.31 -3.79 4.08
CA ILE A 50 -8.56 -2.39 3.72
C ILE A 50 -7.96 -1.47 4.77
N PHE A 51 -7.09 -0.57 4.34
CA PHE A 51 -6.51 0.47 5.18
C PHE A 51 -7.37 1.74 5.08
N SER A 52 -8.33 1.89 5.98
CA SER A 52 -9.41 2.89 5.87
C SER A 52 -8.91 4.31 5.70
N LEU A 53 -7.88 4.71 6.47
CA LEU A 53 -7.33 6.07 6.41
C LEU A 53 -6.44 6.33 5.18
N SER A 54 -5.95 5.28 4.55
CA SER A 54 -5.12 5.36 3.35
C SER A 54 -5.93 5.22 2.07
N GLY A 55 -7.18 4.76 2.16
CA GLY A 55 -8.03 4.45 1.01
C GLY A 55 -7.48 3.33 0.13
N VAL A 56 -6.55 2.52 0.64
CA VAL A 56 -5.92 1.41 -0.09
C VAL A 56 -6.54 0.09 0.35
N ALA A 57 -6.85 -0.76 -0.62
CA ALA A 57 -7.35 -2.11 -0.40
C ALA A 57 -6.41 -3.14 -1.02
N PHE A 58 -6.24 -4.26 -0.32
CA PHE A 58 -5.47 -5.42 -0.74
C PHE A 58 -6.38 -6.63 -0.81
N LEU A 59 -6.17 -7.48 -1.81
CA LEU A 59 -6.79 -8.80 -1.93
C LEU A 59 -5.69 -9.85 -1.84
N LEU A 60 -5.72 -10.68 -0.81
CA LEU A 60 -4.74 -11.75 -0.62
C LEU A 60 -5.19 -13.01 -1.36
N MET A 61 -4.31 -13.53 -2.22
CA MET A 61 -4.52 -14.78 -2.95
C MET A 61 -3.25 -15.64 -2.94
N ASP A 62 -3.43 -16.95 -2.80
CA ASP A 62 -2.36 -17.93 -2.97
C ASP A 62 -2.32 -18.37 -4.45
N SER A 63 -1.16 -18.26 -5.08
CA SER A 63 -0.97 -18.65 -6.47
C SER A 63 -1.33 -20.11 -6.71
N LYS A 64 -1.01 -21.01 -5.77
CA LYS A 64 -1.31 -22.44 -5.91
C LYS A 64 -2.80 -22.72 -5.90
N ALA A 65 -3.51 -22.05 -4.99
CA ALA A 65 -4.97 -22.12 -4.93
C ALA A 65 -5.60 -21.59 -6.22
N CYS A 66 -5.10 -20.49 -6.77
CA CYS A 66 -5.58 -19.95 -8.05
C CYS A 66 -5.36 -20.92 -9.22
N ILE A 67 -4.19 -21.56 -9.30
CA ILE A 67 -3.86 -22.52 -10.36
C ILE A 67 -4.76 -23.77 -10.28
N THR A 68 -5.08 -24.21 -9.06
CA THR A 68 -5.89 -25.42 -8.83
C THR A 68 -7.40 -25.15 -8.94
N SER A 69 -7.83 -23.91 -8.65
CA SER A 69 -9.22 -23.50 -8.75
C SER A 69 -9.66 -23.26 -10.19
N ALA A 70 -10.98 -23.34 -10.44
CA ALA A 70 -11.54 -22.92 -11.72
C ALA A 70 -11.22 -21.44 -11.99
N GLU A 71 -10.68 -21.16 -13.18
CA GLU A 71 -10.15 -19.85 -13.57
C GLU A 71 -11.19 -18.73 -13.39
N GLU A 72 -12.46 -18.99 -13.72
CA GLU A 72 -13.53 -18.01 -13.58
C GLU A 72 -13.80 -17.57 -12.14
N VAL A 73 -13.62 -18.46 -11.15
CA VAL A 73 -13.99 -18.17 -9.76
C VAL A 73 -13.13 -17.05 -9.18
N PHE A 74 -11.81 -17.12 -9.39
CA PHE A 74 -10.93 -16.07 -8.87
C PHE A 74 -10.97 -14.81 -9.74
N LEU A 75 -11.21 -14.91 -11.05
CA LEU A 75 -11.33 -13.74 -11.92
C LEU A 75 -12.56 -12.90 -11.57
N VAL A 76 -13.72 -13.51 -11.37
CA VAL A 76 -14.95 -12.82 -10.92
C VAL A 76 -14.71 -12.14 -9.58
N LYS A 77 -13.99 -12.80 -8.68
CA LYS A 77 -13.62 -12.24 -7.38
C LYS A 77 -12.70 -11.02 -7.49
N ILE A 78 -11.68 -11.06 -8.36
CA ILE A 78 -10.81 -9.91 -8.63
C ILE A 78 -11.63 -8.77 -9.24
N GLU A 79 -12.51 -9.06 -10.19
CA GLU A 79 -13.36 -8.06 -10.85
C GLU A 79 -14.27 -7.32 -9.86
N LYS A 80 -14.95 -8.06 -8.98
CA LYS A 80 -15.78 -7.46 -7.93
C LYS A 80 -14.95 -6.58 -6.98
N PHE A 81 -13.74 -7.02 -6.63
CA PHE A 81 -12.84 -6.27 -5.76
C PHE A 81 -12.37 -4.95 -6.39
N ILE A 82 -11.97 -4.95 -7.67
CA ILE A 82 -11.50 -3.73 -8.35
C ILE A 82 -12.62 -2.70 -8.58
N ASN A 83 -13.84 -3.17 -8.81
CA ASN A 83 -15.01 -2.30 -8.99
C ASN A 83 -15.42 -1.62 -7.67
N THR A 84 -15.10 -2.24 -6.53
CA THR A 84 -15.42 -1.68 -5.20
C THR A 84 -14.35 -0.69 -4.72
N HIS A 85 -13.08 -0.89 -5.10
CA HIS A 85 -11.95 -0.15 -4.54
C HIS A 85 -11.13 0.57 -5.60
N GLN A 86 -11.01 1.90 -5.48
CA GLN A 86 -10.23 2.72 -6.42
C GLN A 86 -8.73 2.44 -6.37
N ASN A 87 -8.16 2.24 -5.17
CA ASN A 87 -6.76 1.88 -4.98
C ASN A 87 -6.64 0.41 -4.56
N SER A 88 -6.76 -0.48 -5.55
CA SER A 88 -6.74 -1.92 -5.38
C SER A 88 -5.35 -2.51 -5.66
N PHE A 89 -4.96 -3.48 -4.83
CA PHE A 89 -3.74 -4.25 -5.01
C PHE A 89 -4.04 -5.74 -4.81
N LEU A 90 -3.64 -6.57 -5.75
CA LEU A 90 -3.68 -8.02 -5.63
C LEU A 90 -2.35 -8.50 -5.06
N VAL A 91 -2.38 -9.07 -3.85
CA VAL A 91 -1.21 -9.67 -3.22
C VAL A 91 -1.21 -11.15 -3.57
N LEU A 92 -0.32 -11.54 -4.49
CA LEU A 92 -0.20 -12.91 -4.96
C LEU A 92 0.96 -13.59 -4.24
N SER A 93 0.62 -14.49 -3.31
CA SER A 93 1.60 -15.24 -2.52
C SER A 93 2.06 -16.48 -3.27
N ALA A 94 3.37 -16.69 -3.41
CA ALA A 94 3.95 -17.93 -3.93
C ALA A 94 5.35 -18.18 -3.36
N ALA A 95 5.73 -19.43 -3.11
CA ALA A 95 7.03 -19.74 -2.52
C ALA A 95 8.22 -19.36 -3.43
N LEU A 96 8.17 -19.71 -4.73
CA LEU A 96 9.32 -19.56 -5.65
C LEU A 96 9.03 -18.72 -6.90
N HIS A 97 7.77 -18.29 -7.14
CA HIS A 97 7.33 -17.65 -8.39
C HIS A 97 7.93 -18.33 -9.65
N GLY A 98 7.54 -19.58 -9.87
CA GLY A 98 7.96 -20.36 -11.02
C GLY A 98 7.23 -19.97 -12.31
N PRO A 99 7.50 -20.66 -13.42
CA PRO A 99 6.91 -20.35 -14.72
C PRO A 99 5.38 -20.42 -14.73
N GLU A 100 4.77 -21.29 -13.91
CA GLU A 100 3.32 -21.39 -13.77
C GLU A 100 2.74 -20.15 -13.08
N GLU A 101 3.36 -19.68 -12.00
CA GLU A 101 2.93 -18.47 -11.31
C GLU A 101 3.12 -17.22 -12.17
N TRP A 102 4.21 -17.15 -12.94
CA TRP A 102 4.41 -16.07 -13.92
C TRP A 102 3.36 -16.09 -15.02
N LYS A 103 3.00 -17.28 -15.53
CA LYS A 103 1.94 -17.43 -16.52
C LYS A 103 0.58 -17.00 -15.95
N LEU A 104 0.28 -17.34 -14.70
CA LEU A 104 -0.91 -16.86 -13.99
C LEU A 104 -0.91 -15.33 -13.86
N MET A 105 0.19 -14.74 -13.38
CA MET A 105 0.32 -13.29 -13.27
C MET A 105 0.12 -12.59 -14.61
N PHE A 106 0.75 -13.09 -15.67
CA PHE A 106 0.63 -12.57 -17.02
C PHE A 106 -0.83 -12.63 -17.52
N LYS A 107 -1.52 -13.76 -17.33
CA LYS A 107 -2.93 -13.91 -17.66
C LYS A 107 -3.82 -12.89 -16.93
N ILE A 108 -3.61 -12.71 -15.62
CA ILE A 108 -4.36 -11.72 -14.82
C ILE A 108 -4.07 -10.31 -15.34
N GLN A 109 -2.81 -9.98 -15.58
CA GLN A 109 -2.43 -8.66 -16.12
C GLN A 109 -3.06 -8.40 -17.49
N GLN A 110 -3.07 -9.38 -18.38
CA GLN A 110 -3.71 -9.26 -19.70
C GLN A 110 -5.23 -9.08 -19.58
N ARG A 111 -5.89 -9.84 -18.69
CA ARG A 111 -7.34 -9.76 -18.46
C ARG A 111 -7.76 -8.40 -17.92
N PHE A 112 -6.97 -7.86 -17.00
CA PHE A 112 -7.25 -6.60 -16.29
C PHE A 112 -6.40 -5.43 -16.81
N LEU A 113 -5.93 -5.52 -18.06
CA LEU A 113 -5.12 -4.48 -18.67
C LEU A 113 -5.94 -3.19 -18.83
N GLY A 114 -5.39 -2.07 -18.35
CA GLY A 114 -6.09 -0.79 -18.32
C GLY A 114 -7.04 -0.60 -17.14
N SER A 115 -7.23 -1.61 -16.28
CA SER A 115 -7.91 -1.44 -15.00
C SER A 115 -6.98 -0.81 -13.95
N ASN A 116 -7.53 -0.48 -12.78
CA ASN A 116 -6.78 0.02 -11.62
C ASN A 116 -6.06 -1.08 -10.81
N LEU A 117 -6.06 -2.33 -11.28
CA LEU A 117 -5.45 -3.45 -10.58
C LEU A 117 -3.91 -3.38 -10.61
N ARG A 118 -3.29 -3.44 -9.43
CA ARG A 118 -1.82 -3.57 -9.29
C ARG A 118 -1.48 -4.89 -8.62
N ILE A 119 -0.61 -5.69 -9.24
CA ILE A 119 -0.22 -7.00 -8.70
C ILE A 119 1.07 -6.85 -7.89
N LEU A 120 1.08 -7.43 -6.69
CA LEU A 120 2.19 -7.50 -5.77
C LEU A 120 2.59 -8.97 -5.58
N PRO A 121 3.63 -9.47 -6.27
CA PRO A 121 4.16 -10.80 -6.02
C PRO A 121 4.86 -10.83 -4.66
N VAL A 122 4.56 -11.84 -3.84
CA VAL A 122 5.11 -11.96 -2.49
C VAL A 122 5.48 -13.40 -2.16
N HIS A 123 6.63 -13.57 -1.49
CA HIS A 123 7.14 -14.88 -1.09
C HIS A 123 6.69 -15.39 0.28
N ASN A 124 6.39 -14.47 1.21
CA ASN A 124 6.02 -14.82 2.58
C ASN A 124 5.11 -13.76 3.21
N THR A 125 4.44 -14.14 4.29
CA THR A 125 3.49 -13.29 5.02
C THR A 125 4.13 -12.01 5.56
N VAL A 126 5.38 -12.09 6.05
CA VAL A 126 6.10 -10.94 6.60
C VAL A 126 6.35 -9.87 5.54
N ASN A 127 6.79 -10.29 4.35
CA ASN A 127 6.99 -9.44 3.18
C ASN A 127 5.66 -8.84 2.72
N ALA A 128 4.57 -9.63 2.74
CA ALA A 128 3.24 -9.15 2.38
C ALA A 128 2.84 -8.00 3.29
N ILE A 129 2.95 -8.20 4.60
CA ILE A 129 2.57 -7.21 5.61
C ILE A 129 3.44 -5.95 5.49
N ASN A 130 4.76 -6.10 5.41
CA ASN A 130 5.66 -4.95 5.29
C ASN A 130 5.36 -4.13 4.03
N LEU A 131 5.07 -4.79 2.92
CA LEU A 131 4.72 -4.14 1.66
C LEU A 131 3.35 -3.45 1.77
N MET A 132 2.33 -4.13 2.29
CA MET A 132 1.00 -3.56 2.52
C MET A 132 1.06 -2.32 3.41
N CYS A 133 1.73 -2.41 4.56
CA CYS A 133 1.90 -1.30 5.49
C CYS A 133 2.70 -0.15 4.86
N THR A 134 3.74 -0.44 4.07
CA THR A 134 4.52 0.60 3.38
C THR A 134 3.69 1.35 2.36
N ILE A 135 2.97 0.63 1.49
CA ILE A 135 2.10 1.23 0.47
C ILE A 135 0.99 2.03 1.16
N ALA A 136 0.31 1.46 2.15
CA ALA A 136 -0.74 2.15 2.88
C ALA A 136 -0.22 3.41 3.59
N LYS A 137 0.95 3.35 4.21
CA LYS A 137 1.57 4.51 4.86
C LYS A 137 1.90 5.61 3.88
N ILE A 138 2.52 5.28 2.74
CA ILE A 138 2.87 6.26 1.69
C ILE A 138 1.63 6.91 1.08
N ASN A 139 0.52 6.17 0.99
CA ASN A 139 -0.76 6.70 0.48
C ASN A 139 -1.60 7.39 1.56
N SER A 140 -1.16 7.41 2.82
CA SER A 140 -1.92 8.08 3.89
C SER A 140 -1.75 9.59 3.80
N LYS A 141 -2.87 10.32 3.82
CA LYS A 141 -2.90 11.80 3.80
C LYS A 141 -1.90 12.46 4.76
N PRO A 142 -1.86 12.13 6.08
CA PRO A 142 -0.94 12.80 6.99
C PRO A 142 0.54 12.59 6.64
N TYR A 143 0.88 11.42 6.07
CA TYR A 143 2.25 11.13 5.67
C TYR A 143 2.62 11.87 4.37
N THR A 144 1.72 11.87 3.39
CA THR A 144 1.88 12.65 2.14
C THR A 144 1.99 14.13 2.43
N ASP A 145 1.12 14.69 3.27
CA ASP A 145 1.14 16.11 3.67
C ASP A 145 2.47 16.46 4.36
N SER A 146 2.98 15.57 5.22
CA SER A 146 4.29 15.75 5.86
C SER A 146 5.45 15.74 4.86
N ILE A 147 5.43 14.86 3.86
CA ILE A 147 6.42 14.86 2.77
C ILE A 147 6.32 16.15 1.95
N CYS A 148 5.13 16.52 1.49
CA CYS A 148 4.89 17.72 0.69
C CYS A 148 5.29 18.99 1.44
N TYR A 149 4.99 19.07 2.75
CA TYR A 149 5.40 20.17 3.60
C TYR A 149 6.92 20.29 3.65
N ARG A 150 7.64 19.20 3.94
CA ARG A 150 9.11 19.20 3.96
C ARG A 150 9.70 19.58 2.61
N MET A 151 9.18 19.05 1.52
CA MET A 151 9.63 19.42 0.17
C MET A 151 9.40 20.90 -0.12
N ARG A 152 8.25 21.46 0.29
CA ARG A 152 7.93 22.89 0.10
C ARG A 152 8.88 23.78 0.90
N ILE A 153 9.12 23.47 2.17
CA ILE A 153 10.06 24.22 3.02
C ILE A 153 11.48 24.17 2.44
N THR A 154 11.95 22.98 2.04
CA THR A 154 13.28 22.84 1.42
C THR A 154 13.37 23.63 0.12
N LYS A 155 12.33 23.59 -0.73
CA LYS A 155 12.29 24.38 -1.96
C LYS A 155 12.38 25.89 -1.66
N SER A 156 11.60 26.39 -0.71
CA SER A 156 11.66 27.80 -0.29
C SER A 156 13.05 28.17 0.22
N TYR A 157 13.64 27.34 1.07
CA TYR A 157 14.99 27.56 1.58
C TYR A 157 16.05 27.62 0.47
N ILE A 158 15.99 26.70 -0.51
CA ILE A 158 16.90 26.69 -1.67
C ILE A 158 16.74 27.97 -2.49
N ILE A 159 15.51 28.42 -2.73
CA ILE A 159 15.24 29.66 -3.48
C ILE A 159 15.77 30.87 -2.71
N GLU A 160 15.45 31.02 -1.43
CA GLU A 160 15.89 32.15 -0.60
C GLU A 160 17.42 32.24 -0.48
N LYS A 161 18.11 31.10 -0.42
CA LYS A 161 19.57 31.04 -0.35
C LYS A 161 20.25 31.10 -1.72
N SER A 162 19.50 31.02 -2.82
CA SER A 162 20.05 31.04 -4.17
C SER A 162 20.72 32.38 -4.50
N PRO A 163 21.99 32.38 -4.97
CA PRO A 163 22.66 33.59 -5.45
C PRO A 163 21.91 34.25 -6.60
N VAL A 164 21.34 33.45 -7.51
CA VAL A 164 20.56 33.93 -8.67
C VAL A 164 19.33 34.71 -8.19
N TRP A 165 18.63 34.19 -7.17
CA TRP A 165 17.45 34.85 -6.61
C TRP A 165 17.81 36.21 -6.00
N LYS A 166 18.95 36.32 -5.30
CA LYS A 166 19.45 37.59 -4.76
C LYS A 166 19.80 38.59 -5.86
N THR A 167 20.40 38.14 -6.96
CA THR A 167 20.71 39.02 -8.11
C THR A 167 19.43 39.54 -8.77
N LEU A 168 18.43 38.68 -8.98
CA LEU A 168 17.14 39.08 -9.55
C LEU A 168 16.39 40.10 -8.67
N GLN A 169 16.47 39.97 -7.34
CA GLN A 169 15.87 40.94 -6.42
C GLN A 169 16.51 42.34 -6.53
N LYS A 170 17.82 42.42 -6.78
CA LYS A 170 18.52 43.70 -6.99
C LYS A 170 18.11 44.37 -8.29
N ILE A 171 18.02 43.60 -9.38
CA ILE A 171 17.62 44.11 -10.72
C ILE A 171 16.18 44.66 -10.71
N LYS A 172 15.30 44.11 -9.87
CA LYS A 172 13.90 44.55 -9.79
C LYS A 172 13.69 45.79 -8.90
N ALA A 173 14.72 46.24 -8.19
CA ALA A 173 14.68 47.40 -7.30
C ALA A 173 15.24 48.68 -7.95
N GLU A 174 15.78 48.57 -9.16
CA GLU A 174 16.16 49.67 -10.06
C GLU A 174 15.04 49.95 -11.07
#